data_AF-A0A1W1VDG2-F1
#
_entry.id   AF-A0A1W1VDG2-F1
#
_cell.length_a   1.000
_cell.length_b   1.000
_cell.length_c   1.000
_cell.angle_alpha   90.00
_cell.angle_beta   90.00
_cell.angle_gamma   90.00
#
_symmetry.space_group_name_H-M   'P 1'
#
loop_
_entity.id
_entity.type
_entity.pdbx_description
1 polymer ?
#
loop_
_entity_poly.entity_id
_entity_poly.type
_entity_poly.pdbx_seq_one_letter_code
_entity_poly.pdbx_strand_id
1 'polypeptide(L)'
;MKKFLILCLVLLMATPVFAKDITITLDGKEIKSDVAAYIEKDRTLVPIRFISENLGYGVKWNNETRVVTISDSNKKIELKIDSKDINVDGKISKMDVAPVIKKDRTFVPLRFVAEYMGLNVDWDAKTYTVILKTTQAKPYISEINSLLKELNLKNEELKKYFYAEETKHSRNEIESKFEVLRNDIQTILDKIRNMNVPAENTMSHKLILEASDLTSEILKEYRIGILDGDSSHARKIVELQTKLAVKTHEVANALEAEKNGKVYTPDVDTQIFNRAGEIDKNKNPLDDELIQNLLKKI
;
A
#
# COMPACT_ATOMS: atom_id res chain seq x y z
N MET A 1 18.17 -51.95 -71.21
CA MET A 1 18.46 -51.50 -69.83
C MET A 1 17.47 -50.40 -69.45
N LYS A 2 16.40 -50.71 -68.70
CA LYS A 2 15.41 -49.74 -68.20
C LYS A 2 15.65 -49.56 -66.70
N LYS A 3 16.09 -48.38 -66.26
CA LYS A 3 16.21 -48.04 -64.83
C LYS A 3 14.88 -47.43 -64.38
N PHE A 4 14.22 -48.09 -63.44
CA PHE A 4 13.00 -47.64 -62.78
C PHE A 4 13.38 -46.59 -61.73
N LEU A 5 12.85 -45.37 -61.87
CA LEU A 5 12.98 -44.31 -60.87
C LEU A 5 11.83 -44.48 -59.87
N ILE A 6 12.16 -44.87 -58.64
CA ILE A 6 11.20 -44.96 -57.53
C ILE A 6 10.96 -43.54 -57.01
N LEU A 7 9.79 -42.97 -57.31
CA LEU A 7 9.32 -41.70 -56.79
C LEU A 7 8.73 -41.95 -55.39
N CYS A 8 9.49 -41.65 -54.34
CA CYS A 8 9.05 -41.75 -52.95
C CYS A 8 8.20 -40.51 -52.60
N LEU A 9 6.87 -40.65 -52.70
CA LEU A 9 5.90 -39.62 -52.33
C LEU A 9 5.84 -39.53 -50.79
N VAL A 10 6.57 -38.58 -50.20
CA VAL A 10 6.44 -38.24 -48.77
C VAL A 10 5.14 -37.47 -48.58
N LEU A 11 4.11 -38.16 -48.10
CA LEU A 11 2.84 -37.56 -47.72
C LEU A 11 3.05 -36.76 -46.41
N LEU A 12 3.19 -35.43 -46.52
CA LEU A 12 3.15 -34.55 -45.34
C LEU A 12 1.73 -34.61 -44.74
N MET A 13 1.53 -35.43 -43.72
CA MET A 13 0.35 -35.33 -42.87
C MET A 13 0.47 -34.06 -42.02
N ALA A 14 -0.22 -33.00 -42.42
CA ALA A 14 -0.38 -31.82 -41.57
C ALA A 14 -1.33 -32.18 -40.42
N THR A 15 -0.78 -32.40 -39.22
CA THR A 15 -1.60 -32.52 -38.01
C THR A 15 -2.18 -31.15 -37.68
N PRO A 16 -3.51 -31.00 -37.50
CA PRO A 16 -4.06 -29.75 -37.01
C PRO A 16 -3.52 -29.47 -35.61
N VAL A 17 -2.77 -28.39 -35.46
CA VAL A 17 -2.37 -27.87 -34.14
C VAL A 17 -3.56 -27.09 -33.60
N PHE A 18 -4.30 -27.67 -32.66
CA PHE A 18 -5.32 -26.94 -31.92
C PHE A 18 -4.64 -25.98 -30.96
N ALA A 19 -4.94 -24.69 -31.09
CA ALA A 19 -4.52 -23.69 -30.12
C ALA A 19 -5.16 -24.01 -28.76
N LYS A 20 -4.33 -24.15 -27.72
CA LYS A 20 -4.79 -24.40 -26.36
C LYS A 20 -5.39 -23.11 -25.78
N ASP A 21 -6.57 -23.22 -25.20
CA ASP A 21 -7.25 -22.09 -24.56
C ASP A 21 -6.46 -21.57 -23.36
N ILE A 22 -6.53 -20.26 -23.12
CA ILE A 22 -5.86 -19.60 -22.00
C ILE A 22 -6.78 -19.64 -20.79
N THR A 23 -6.33 -20.27 -19.71
CA THR A 23 -7.01 -20.24 -18.41
C THR A 23 -6.51 -19.06 -17.58
N ILE A 24 -7.39 -18.42 -16.81
CA ILE A 24 -7.00 -17.33 -15.90
C ILE A 24 -7.53 -17.68 -14.51
N THR A 25 -6.67 -17.66 -13.50
CA THR A 25 -7.05 -17.89 -12.12
C THR A 25 -6.74 -16.67 -11.27
N LEU A 26 -7.65 -16.28 -10.37
CA LEU A 26 -7.43 -15.27 -9.33
C LEU A 26 -7.49 -15.96 -7.96
N ASP A 27 -6.42 -15.87 -7.19
CA ASP A 27 -6.29 -16.47 -5.85
C ASP A 27 -6.67 -17.97 -5.84
N GLY A 28 -6.21 -18.69 -6.87
CA GLY A 28 -6.45 -20.13 -7.03
C GLY A 28 -7.83 -20.51 -7.60
N LYS A 29 -8.71 -19.54 -7.86
CA LYS A 29 -10.03 -19.78 -8.48
C LYS A 29 -10.02 -19.38 -9.95
N GLU A 30 -10.49 -20.25 -10.83
CA GLU A 30 -10.66 -19.92 -12.24
C GLU A 30 -11.71 -18.82 -12.43
N ILE A 31 -11.37 -17.80 -13.21
CA ILE A 31 -12.25 -16.71 -13.59
C ILE A 31 -12.46 -16.74 -15.11
N LYS A 32 -13.71 -16.59 -15.56
CA LYS A 32 -14.10 -16.67 -16.96
C LYS A 32 -14.63 -15.35 -17.48
N SER A 33 -14.23 -14.99 -18.69
CA SER A 33 -14.75 -13.85 -19.44
C SER A 33 -15.75 -14.31 -20.49
N ASP A 34 -16.69 -13.43 -20.84
CA ASP A 34 -17.61 -13.58 -21.97
C ASP A 34 -16.90 -13.62 -23.32
N VAL A 35 -15.69 -13.09 -23.41
CA VAL A 35 -14.83 -13.17 -24.60
C VAL A 35 -13.48 -13.76 -24.23
N ALA A 36 -13.04 -14.76 -25.00
CA ALA A 36 -11.78 -15.44 -24.77
C ALA A 36 -10.58 -14.49 -24.82
N ALA A 37 -9.65 -14.70 -23.88
CA ALA A 37 -8.32 -14.10 -23.92
C ALA A 37 -7.55 -14.60 -25.15
N TYR A 38 -6.61 -13.80 -25.65
CA TYR A 38 -5.74 -14.21 -26.74
C TYR A 38 -4.34 -13.66 -26.57
N ILE A 39 -3.36 -14.29 -27.23
CA ILE A 39 -1.98 -13.80 -27.24
C ILE A 39 -1.74 -12.99 -28.50
N GLU A 40 -1.18 -11.80 -28.35
CA GLU A 40 -0.67 -10.98 -29.44
C GLU A 40 0.66 -10.37 -29.01
N LYS A 41 1.70 -10.46 -29.86
CA LYS A 41 3.05 -9.93 -29.59
C LYS A 41 3.57 -10.36 -28.20
N ASP A 42 3.45 -11.65 -27.89
CA ASP A 42 3.86 -12.25 -26.61
C ASP A 42 3.21 -11.63 -25.37
N ARG A 43 1.99 -11.08 -25.53
CA ARG A 43 1.18 -10.59 -24.42
C ARG A 43 -0.20 -11.23 -24.46
N THR A 44 -0.65 -11.72 -23.31
CA THR A 44 -2.03 -12.14 -23.12
C THR A 44 -2.91 -10.89 -22.99
N LEU A 45 -3.84 -10.72 -23.94
CA LEU A 45 -4.85 -9.68 -23.90
C LEU A 45 -6.17 -10.22 -23.38
N VAL A 46 -6.81 -9.41 -22.54
CA VAL A 46 -8.11 -9.71 -21.92
C VAL A 46 -9.04 -8.51 -21.98
N PRO A 47 -10.37 -8.71 -21.94
CA PRO A 47 -11.31 -7.62 -21.79
C PRO A 47 -11.06 -6.87 -20.48
N ILE A 48 -10.96 -5.54 -20.53
CA ILE A 48 -10.58 -4.76 -19.35
C ILE A 48 -11.57 -4.90 -18.18
N ARG A 49 -12.88 -4.89 -18.46
CA ARG A 49 -13.92 -5.02 -17.43
C ARG A 49 -13.82 -6.32 -16.65
N PHE A 50 -13.44 -7.41 -17.33
CA PHE A 50 -13.30 -8.72 -16.71
C PHE A 50 -12.30 -8.72 -15.56
N ILE A 51 -11.15 -8.04 -15.70
CA ILE A 51 -10.18 -7.93 -14.61
C ILE A 51 -10.61 -6.88 -13.59
N SER A 52 -11.01 -5.69 -14.05
CA SER A 52 -11.35 -4.56 -13.17
C SER A 52 -12.49 -4.89 -12.20
N GLU A 53 -13.58 -5.50 -12.68
CA GLU A 53 -14.76 -5.77 -11.86
C GLU A 53 -14.50 -6.88 -10.82
N ASN A 54 -13.72 -7.91 -11.17
CA ASN A 54 -13.29 -8.94 -10.21
C ASN A 54 -12.43 -8.35 -9.07
N LEU A 55 -11.87 -7.15 -9.25
CA LEU A 55 -11.06 -6.44 -8.27
C LEU A 55 -11.77 -5.24 -7.65
N GLY A 56 -13.07 -5.05 -7.92
CA GLY A 56 -13.86 -3.95 -7.36
C GLY A 56 -13.60 -2.57 -7.98
N TYR A 57 -12.89 -2.50 -9.11
CA TYR A 57 -12.67 -1.26 -9.85
C TYR A 57 -13.84 -0.92 -10.75
N GLY A 58 -14.24 0.36 -10.75
CA GLY A 58 -15.19 0.88 -11.73
C GLY A 58 -14.52 1.11 -13.08
N VAL A 59 -15.24 0.86 -14.17
CA VAL A 59 -14.78 1.12 -15.55
C VAL A 59 -15.74 2.06 -16.27
N LYS A 60 -15.20 3.17 -16.80
CA LYS A 60 -15.93 4.15 -17.61
C LYS A 60 -15.33 4.23 -19.01
N TRP A 61 -16.18 4.40 -20.01
CA TRP A 61 -15.80 4.61 -21.41
C TRP A 61 -16.16 6.03 -21.83
N ASN A 62 -15.22 6.76 -22.40
CA ASN A 62 -15.46 8.01 -23.10
C ASN A 62 -15.32 7.77 -24.61
N ASN A 63 -16.42 7.90 -25.33
CA ASN A 63 -16.47 7.64 -26.76
C ASN A 63 -15.78 8.73 -27.60
N GLU A 64 -15.86 9.99 -27.17
CA GLU A 64 -15.30 11.14 -27.89
C GLU A 64 -13.77 11.10 -27.89
N THR A 65 -13.18 10.83 -26.71
CA THR A 65 -11.73 10.79 -26.56
C THR A 65 -11.13 9.41 -26.82
N ARG A 66 -11.98 8.40 -26.97
CA ARG A 66 -11.62 6.97 -27.04
C ARG A 66 -10.77 6.55 -25.84
N VAL A 67 -11.19 6.93 -24.64
CA VAL A 67 -10.48 6.66 -23.38
C VAL A 67 -11.31 5.74 -22.48
N VAL A 68 -10.68 4.67 -21.99
CA VAL A 68 -11.18 3.87 -20.87
C VAL A 68 -10.58 4.41 -19.58
N THR A 69 -11.42 4.76 -18.61
CA THR A 69 -11.00 5.13 -17.26
C THR A 69 -11.33 4.00 -16.31
N ILE A 70 -10.35 3.54 -15.54
CA ILE A 70 -10.50 2.54 -14.49
C ILE A 70 -10.17 3.21 -13.17
N SER A 71 -11.02 3.08 -12.16
CA SER A 71 -10.79 3.76 -10.88
C SER A 71 -11.48 3.10 -9.70
N ASP A 72 -10.86 3.22 -8.53
CA ASP A 72 -11.47 3.01 -7.22
C ASP A 72 -11.44 4.34 -6.43
N SER A 73 -11.55 4.30 -5.09
CA SER A 73 -11.46 5.50 -4.24
C SER A 73 -10.06 6.16 -4.21
N ASN A 74 -9.01 5.44 -4.60
CA ASN A 74 -7.61 5.81 -4.36
C ASN A 74 -6.75 5.85 -5.62
N LYS A 75 -7.15 5.17 -6.70
CA LYS A 75 -6.39 5.06 -7.95
C LYS A 75 -7.25 5.37 -9.16
N LYS A 76 -6.63 6.02 -10.15
CA LYS A 76 -7.21 6.30 -11.46
C LYS A 76 -6.23 5.95 -12.57
N ILE A 77 -6.68 5.13 -13.51
CA ILE A 77 -5.94 4.69 -14.69
C ILE A 77 -6.72 5.13 -15.93
N GLU A 78 -6.07 5.77 -16.89
CA GLU A 78 -6.67 6.16 -18.18
C GLU A 78 -5.89 5.56 -19.35
N LEU A 79 -6.62 4.84 -20.19
CA LEU A 79 -6.12 4.08 -21.33
C LEU A 79 -6.76 4.62 -22.59
N LYS A 80 -5.95 5.17 -23.50
CA LYS A 80 -6.43 5.61 -24.82
C LYS A 80 -6.30 4.47 -25.82
N ILE A 81 -7.37 4.18 -26.55
CA ILE A 81 -7.34 3.14 -27.59
C ILE A 81 -6.30 3.50 -28.66
N ASP A 82 -5.59 2.49 -29.16
CA ASP A 82 -4.52 2.59 -30.17
C ASP A 82 -3.27 3.38 -29.70
N SER A 83 -3.24 3.83 -28.44
CA SER A 83 -2.08 4.47 -27.83
C SER A 83 -1.35 3.52 -26.89
N LYS A 84 -0.02 3.55 -26.91
CA LYS A 84 0.79 2.88 -25.89
C LYS A 84 0.94 3.70 -24.62
N ASP A 85 0.57 4.97 -24.65
CA ASP A 85 0.66 5.84 -23.48
C ASP A 85 -0.52 5.56 -22.55
N ILE A 86 -0.22 5.38 -21.27
CA ILE A 86 -1.17 5.27 -20.16
C ILE A 86 -0.98 6.47 -19.23
N ASN A 87 -2.05 6.93 -18.61
CA ASN A 87 -1.98 7.83 -17.47
C ASN A 87 -2.36 7.07 -16.19
N VAL A 88 -1.46 7.03 -15.21
CA VAL A 88 -1.70 6.43 -13.88
C VAL A 88 -1.52 7.52 -12.83
N ASP A 89 -2.62 7.89 -12.18
CA ASP A 89 -2.64 8.93 -11.14
C ASP A 89 -1.94 10.25 -11.58
N GLY A 90 -2.12 10.62 -12.85
CA GLY A 90 -1.52 11.84 -13.44
C GLY A 90 -0.11 11.64 -14.01
N LYS A 91 0.50 10.46 -13.85
CA LYS A 91 1.84 10.14 -14.39
C LYS A 91 1.71 9.32 -15.67
N ILE A 92 2.39 9.76 -16.73
CA ILE A 92 2.42 9.04 -18.00
C ILE A 92 3.41 7.87 -17.92
N SER A 93 2.97 6.68 -18.35
CA SER A 93 3.79 5.48 -18.52
C SER A 93 3.49 4.83 -19.87
N LYS A 94 4.22 3.77 -20.24
CA LYS A 94 4.10 3.14 -21.56
C LYS A 94 3.78 1.65 -21.47
N MET A 95 2.83 1.19 -22.27
CA MET A 95 2.46 -0.20 -22.48
C MET A 95 3.28 -0.86 -23.58
N ASP A 96 3.47 -2.17 -23.47
CA ASP A 96 4.08 -2.99 -24.52
C ASP A 96 3.20 -3.06 -25.76
N VAL A 97 1.89 -3.23 -25.57
CA VAL A 97 0.86 -3.34 -26.60
C VAL A 97 -0.26 -2.36 -26.29
N ALA A 98 -0.71 -1.60 -27.29
CA ALA A 98 -1.77 -0.62 -27.12
C ALA A 98 -3.12 -1.31 -26.84
N PRO A 99 -4.03 -0.68 -26.07
CA PRO A 99 -5.39 -1.15 -25.93
C PRO A 99 -6.09 -1.14 -27.28
N VAL A 100 -6.85 -2.19 -27.58
CA VAL A 100 -7.57 -2.33 -28.85
C VAL A 100 -9.03 -2.64 -28.60
N ILE A 101 -9.91 -2.24 -29.52
CA ILE A 101 -11.32 -2.66 -29.48
C ILE A 101 -11.47 -3.86 -30.42
N LYS A 102 -11.99 -4.97 -29.89
CA LYS A 102 -12.28 -6.18 -30.66
C LYS A 102 -13.58 -6.79 -30.13
N LYS A 103 -14.52 -7.09 -31.03
CA LYS A 103 -15.85 -7.62 -30.68
C LYS A 103 -16.55 -6.79 -29.58
N ASP A 104 -16.56 -5.46 -29.73
CA ASP A 104 -17.16 -4.52 -28.78
C ASP A 104 -16.65 -4.64 -27.33
N ARG A 105 -15.40 -5.08 -27.18
CA ARG A 105 -14.67 -5.09 -25.91
C ARG A 105 -13.32 -4.42 -26.09
N THR A 106 -12.91 -3.65 -25.08
CA THR A 106 -11.55 -3.13 -25.00
C THR A 106 -10.64 -4.20 -24.42
N PHE A 107 -9.66 -4.63 -25.20
CA PHE A 107 -8.62 -5.56 -24.82
C PHE A 107 -7.37 -4.82 -24.41
N VAL A 108 -6.74 -5.31 -23.34
CA VAL A 108 -5.54 -4.73 -22.72
C VAL A 108 -4.56 -5.83 -22.34
N PRO A 109 -3.25 -5.56 -22.29
CA PRO A 109 -2.29 -6.51 -21.76
C PRO A 109 -2.61 -6.82 -20.29
N LEU A 110 -2.91 -8.09 -19.99
CA LEU A 110 -3.38 -8.50 -18.66
C LEU A 110 -2.36 -8.14 -17.58
N ARG A 111 -1.09 -8.49 -17.78
CA ARG A 111 -0.03 -8.27 -16.78
C ARG A 111 0.04 -6.81 -16.38
N PHE A 112 0.04 -5.94 -17.37
CA PHE A 112 0.15 -4.50 -17.17
C PHE A 112 -0.96 -3.98 -16.26
N VAL A 113 -2.21 -4.29 -16.59
CA VAL A 113 -3.36 -3.82 -15.80
C VAL A 113 -3.40 -4.47 -14.41
N ALA A 114 -3.13 -5.77 -14.32
CA ALA A 114 -3.10 -6.51 -13.08
C ALA A 114 -2.04 -5.97 -12.09
N GLU A 115 -0.83 -5.65 -12.57
CA GLU A 115 0.24 -5.09 -11.74
C GLU A 115 -0.10 -3.69 -11.22
N TYR A 116 -0.68 -2.80 -12.05
CA TYR A 116 -1.17 -1.50 -11.56
C TYR A 116 -2.31 -1.66 -10.54
N MET A 117 -3.09 -2.72 -10.67
CA MET A 117 -4.10 -3.16 -9.72
C MET A 117 -3.52 -3.98 -8.56
N GLY A 118 -2.21 -4.00 -8.35
CA GLY A 118 -1.55 -4.62 -7.19
C GLY A 118 -1.70 -6.14 -7.14
N LEU A 119 -1.79 -6.79 -8.29
CA LEU A 119 -1.72 -8.24 -8.41
C LEU A 119 -0.35 -8.67 -8.89
N ASN A 120 0.11 -9.81 -8.37
CA ASN A 120 1.23 -10.54 -8.97
C ASN A 120 0.71 -11.44 -10.10
N VAL A 121 1.50 -11.55 -11.18
CA VAL A 121 1.11 -12.26 -12.40
C VAL A 121 2.15 -13.30 -12.78
N ASP A 122 1.83 -14.56 -12.55
CA ASP A 122 2.63 -15.72 -12.98
C ASP A 122 2.03 -16.36 -14.25
N TRP A 123 2.86 -17.09 -15.00
CA TRP A 123 2.46 -17.84 -16.19
C TRP A 123 2.89 -19.31 -16.06
N ASP A 124 1.92 -20.22 -16.15
CA ASP A 124 2.19 -21.65 -16.32
C ASP A 124 2.08 -22.02 -17.80
N ALA A 125 3.23 -22.23 -18.43
CA ALA A 125 3.33 -22.60 -19.84
C ALA A 125 2.82 -24.02 -20.13
N LYS A 126 2.82 -24.95 -19.15
CA LYS A 126 2.34 -26.32 -19.36
C LYS A 126 0.83 -26.34 -19.47
N THR A 127 0.16 -25.57 -18.61
CA THR A 127 -1.31 -25.51 -18.56
C THR A 127 -1.89 -24.35 -19.36
N TYR A 128 -1.06 -23.44 -19.88
CA TYR A 128 -1.48 -22.18 -20.51
C TYR A 128 -2.34 -21.34 -19.55
N THR A 129 -1.89 -21.25 -18.30
CA THR A 129 -2.63 -20.59 -17.23
C THR A 129 -1.94 -19.31 -16.79
N VAL A 130 -2.68 -18.22 -16.82
CA VAL A 130 -2.31 -16.97 -16.15
C VAL A 130 -2.75 -17.06 -14.69
N ILE A 131 -1.81 -16.92 -13.77
CA ILE A 131 -2.06 -17.01 -12.33
C ILE A 131 -1.95 -15.61 -11.73
N LEU A 132 -3.09 -15.06 -11.34
CA LEU A 132 -3.23 -13.80 -10.63
C LEU A 132 -3.29 -14.06 -9.13
N LYS A 133 -2.48 -13.33 -8.36
CA LYS A 133 -2.49 -13.38 -6.89
C LYS A 133 -2.68 -11.99 -6.33
N THR A 134 -3.65 -11.82 -5.44
CA THR A 134 -3.85 -10.60 -4.68
C THR A 134 -2.69 -10.41 -3.70
N THR A 135 -2.10 -9.22 -3.69
CA THR A 135 -1.12 -8.86 -2.66
C THR A 135 -1.85 -8.61 -1.35
N GLN A 136 -1.37 -9.20 -0.25
CA GLN A 136 -1.90 -8.91 1.09
C GLN A 136 -1.65 -7.44 1.50
N ALA A 137 -0.73 -6.74 0.81
CA ALA A 137 -0.48 -5.30 0.99
C ALA A 137 -1.72 -4.44 0.77
N LYS A 138 -2.54 -4.70 -0.25
CA LYS A 138 -3.70 -3.82 -0.50
C LYS A 138 -4.73 -3.84 0.63
N PRO A 139 -5.24 -5.00 1.08
CA PRO A 139 -6.12 -5.07 2.24
C PRO A 139 -5.48 -4.49 3.50
N TYR A 140 -4.21 -4.84 3.77
CA TYR A 140 -3.46 -4.33 4.92
C TYR A 140 -3.36 -2.80 4.91
N ILE A 141 -2.93 -2.18 3.81
CA ILE A 141 -2.77 -0.73 3.66
C ILE A 141 -4.11 0.00 3.80
N SER A 142 -5.20 -0.59 3.29
CA SER A 142 -6.53 -0.02 3.46
C SER A 142 -6.97 -0.03 4.92
N GLU A 143 -6.81 -1.16 5.60
CA GLU A 143 -7.21 -1.34 7.00
C GLU A 143 -6.37 -0.46 7.93
N ILE A 144 -5.04 -0.45 7.76
CA ILE A 144 -4.15 0.34 8.61
C ILE A 144 -4.42 1.84 8.47
N ASN A 145 -4.63 2.35 7.26
CA ASN A 145 -4.97 3.76 7.05
C ASN A 145 -6.30 4.14 7.71
N SER A 146 -7.28 3.23 7.71
CA SER A 146 -8.54 3.43 8.41
C SER A 146 -8.32 3.52 9.93
N LEU A 147 -7.55 2.60 10.51
CA LEU A 147 -7.25 2.58 11.94
C LEU A 147 -6.43 3.81 12.37
N LEU A 148 -5.41 4.21 11.59
CA LEU A 148 -4.61 5.40 11.87
C LEU A 148 -5.45 6.69 11.81
N LYS A 149 -6.38 6.77 10.85
CA LYS A 149 -7.33 7.90 10.77
C LYS A 149 -8.25 7.94 11.99
N GLU A 150 -8.80 6.81 12.39
CA GLU A 150 -9.65 6.71 13.59
C GLU A 150 -8.87 7.09 14.85
N LEU A 151 -7.65 6.56 15.00
CA LEU A 151 -6.74 6.88 16.11
C LEU A 151 -6.46 8.38 16.19
N ASN A 152 -6.15 9.01 15.05
CA ASN A 152 -5.90 10.45 15.00
C ASN A 152 -7.15 11.25 15.42
N LEU A 153 -8.34 10.87 14.95
CA LEU A 153 -9.59 11.52 15.36
C LEU A 153 -9.83 11.43 16.88
N LYS A 154 -9.61 10.25 17.47
CA LYS A 154 -9.75 10.04 18.92
C LYS A 154 -8.71 10.84 19.72
N ASN A 155 -7.48 10.90 19.25
CA ASN A 155 -6.43 11.72 19.86
C ASN A 155 -6.72 13.22 19.78
N GLU A 156 -7.29 13.71 18.68
CA GLU A 156 -7.70 15.11 18.55
C GLU A 156 -8.91 15.44 19.44
N GLU A 157 -9.85 14.51 19.60
CA GLU A 157 -10.94 14.64 20.57
C GLU A 157 -10.40 14.73 22.00
N LEU A 158 -9.46 13.86 22.36
CA LEU A 158 -8.78 13.88 23.66
C LEU A 158 -8.12 15.24 23.93
N LYS A 159 -7.31 15.75 22.99
CA LYS A 159 -6.63 17.05 23.13
C LYS A 159 -7.61 18.21 23.33
N LYS A 160 -8.74 18.21 22.60
CA LYS A 160 -9.76 19.26 22.76
C LYS A 160 -10.35 19.31 24.16
N TYR A 161 -10.65 18.14 24.74
CA TYR A 161 -11.19 18.04 26.09
C TYR A 161 -10.20 18.53 27.16
N PHE A 162 -8.89 18.30 26.97
CA PHE A 162 -7.88 18.71 27.95
C PHE A 162 -7.36 20.14 27.79
N TYR A 163 -7.37 20.73 26.59
CA TYR A 163 -6.69 22.00 26.33
C TYR A 163 -7.57 23.11 25.74
N ALA A 164 -8.78 22.82 25.27
CA ALA A 164 -9.63 23.78 24.57
C ALA A 164 -10.99 24.04 25.25
N GLU A 165 -11.43 23.14 26.13
CA GLU A 165 -12.77 23.21 26.77
C GLU A 165 -12.71 23.26 28.31
N GLU A 166 -11.56 23.63 28.88
CA GLU A 166 -11.21 23.51 30.31
C GLU A 166 -12.19 24.19 31.30
N THR A 167 -13.00 25.16 30.87
CA THR A 167 -13.95 25.87 31.74
C THR A 167 -15.41 25.39 31.62
N LYS A 168 -15.70 24.40 30.77
CA LYS A 168 -17.07 23.98 30.45
C LYS A 168 -17.54 22.70 31.14
N HIS A 169 -16.62 21.89 31.65
CA HIS A 169 -16.91 20.54 32.15
C HIS A 169 -16.38 20.36 33.58
N SER A 170 -17.12 19.61 34.40
CA SER A 170 -16.67 19.20 35.73
C SER A 170 -15.54 18.17 35.66
N ARG A 171 -14.76 18.05 36.72
CA ARG A 171 -13.67 17.04 36.82
C ARG A 171 -14.17 15.62 36.54
N ASN A 172 -15.35 15.26 37.05
CA ASN A 172 -15.93 13.93 36.86
C ASN A 172 -16.33 13.69 35.39
N GLU A 173 -16.81 14.71 34.69
CA GLU A 173 -17.12 14.62 33.25
C GLU A 173 -15.86 14.45 32.42
N ILE A 174 -14.79 15.19 32.75
CA ILE A 174 -13.49 15.06 32.10
C ILE A 174 -12.92 13.66 32.30
N GLU A 175 -12.93 13.14 33.54
CA GLU A 175 -12.41 11.81 33.85
C GLU A 175 -13.22 10.70 33.16
N SER A 176 -14.54 10.78 33.19
CA SER A 176 -15.42 9.84 32.47
C SER A 176 -15.13 9.84 30.97
N LYS A 177 -15.01 11.04 30.36
CA LYS A 177 -14.72 11.16 28.92
C LYS A 177 -13.32 10.66 28.57
N PHE A 178 -12.34 10.93 29.43
CA PHE A 178 -10.98 10.41 29.29
C PHE A 178 -10.98 8.89 29.25
N GLU A 179 -11.66 8.22 30.19
CA GLU A 179 -11.68 6.74 30.21
C GLU A 179 -12.37 6.14 28.99
N VAL A 180 -13.44 6.76 28.48
CA VAL A 180 -14.06 6.36 27.21
C VAL A 180 -13.07 6.45 26.05
N LEU A 181 -12.42 7.62 25.89
CA LEU A 181 -11.46 7.84 24.79
C LEU A 181 -10.23 6.94 24.92
N ARG A 182 -9.74 6.73 26.14
CA ARG A 182 -8.63 5.83 26.44
C ARG A 182 -8.96 4.40 26.00
N ASN A 183 -10.14 3.90 26.32
CA ASN A 183 -10.56 2.55 25.94
C ASN A 183 -10.76 2.43 24.42
N ASP A 184 -11.35 3.43 23.77
CA ASP A 184 -11.47 3.49 22.31
C ASP A 184 -10.08 3.44 21.65
N ILE A 185 -9.15 4.28 22.10
CA ILE A 185 -7.78 4.31 21.60
C ILE A 185 -7.11 2.96 21.83
N GLN A 186 -7.17 2.40 23.04
CA GLN A 186 -6.54 1.11 23.34
C GLN A 186 -7.07 -0.01 22.44
N THR A 187 -8.38 -0.02 22.16
CA THR A 187 -9.00 -0.96 21.23
C THR A 187 -8.42 -0.82 19.82
N ILE A 188 -8.20 0.40 19.34
CA ILE A 188 -7.58 0.65 18.03
C ILE A 188 -6.12 0.17 18.01
N LEU A 189 -5.35 0.47 19.07
CA LEU A 189 -3.96 0.04 19.19
C LEU A 189 -3.84 -1.49 19.21
N ASP A 190 -4.78 -2.19 19.88
CA ASP A 190 -4.79 -3.64 19.92
C ASP A 190 -5.18 -4.26 18.57
N LYS A 191 -6.08 -3.61 17.80
CA LYS A 191 -6.34 -4.02 16.41
C LYS A 191 -5.07 -3.91 15.55
N ILE A 192 -4.36 -2.79 15.65
CA ILE A 192 -3.10 -2.55 14.92
C ILE A 192 -2.07 -3.64 15.25
N ARG A 193 -1.87 -3.94 16.55
CA ARG A 193 -0.90 -4.95 17.00
C ARG A 193 -1.18 -6.36 16.48
N ASN A 194 -2.44 -6.68 16.23
CA ASN A 194 -2.88 -8.02 15.82
C ASN A 194 -3.12 -8.15 14.30
N MET A 195 -2.71 -7.16 13.50
CA MET A 195 -2.88 -7.22 12.05
C MET A 195 -2.00 -8.31 11.41
N ASN A 196 -2.51 -8.93 10.34
CA ASN A 196 -1.69 -9.78 9.49
C ASN A 196 -0.83 -8.91 8.57
N VAL A 197 0.47 -8.85 8.82
CA VAL A 197 1.39 -7.92 8.15
C VAL A 197 2.04 -8.58 6.93
N PRO A 198 1.85 -8.01 5.72
CA PRO A 198 2.55 -8.45 4.51
C PRO A 198 4.06 -8.22 4.62
N ALA A 199 4.86 -9.10 3.99
CA ALA A 199 6.32 -9.01 4.05
C ALA A 199 6.87 -7.66 3.56
N GLU A 200 6.24 -7.08 2.54
CA GLU A 200 6.56 -5.77 1.98
C GLU A 200 6.21 -4.58 2.89
N ASN A 201 5.49 -4.79 3.99
CA ASN A 201 5.06 -3.73 4.92
C ASN A 201 5.61 -3.86 6.35
N THR A 202 6.62 -4.69 6.54
CA THR A 202 7.18 -4.98 7.86
C THR A 202 7.82 -3.76 8.52
N MET A 203 8.47 -2.88 7.75
CA MET A 203 9.18 -1.72 8.30
C MET A 203 8.21 -0.61 8.72
N SER A 204 7.25 -0.24 7.86
CA SER A 204 6.22 0.72 8.23
C SER A 204 5.39 0.23 9.41
N HIS A 205 5.03 -1.05 9.45
CA HIS A 205 4.31 -1.63 10.57
C HIS A 205 5.09 -1.53 11.88
N LYS A 206 6.41 -1.81 11.86
CA LYS A 206 7.26 -1.64 13.04
C LYS A 206 7.21 -0.21 13.58
N LEU A 207 7.33 0.80 12.72
CA LEU A 207 7.26 2.21 13.12
C LEU A 207 5.87 2.59 13.66
N ILE A 208 4.80 1.99 13.10
CA ILE A 208 3.44 2.15 13.60
C ILE A 208 3.31 1.58 15.02
N LEU A 209 3.92 0.43 15.31
CA LEU A 209 3.94 -0.14 16.66
C LEU A 209 4.70 0.78 17.64
N GLU A 210 5.84 1.33 17.24
CA GLU A 210 6.58 2.31 18.04
C GLU A 210 5.72 3.56 18.33
N ALA A 211 4.99 4.08 17.34
CA ALA A 211 4.05 5.18 17.53
C ALA A 211 2.87 4.80 18.45
N SER A 212 2.39 3.56 18.33
CA SER A 212 1.31 3.01 19.15
C SER A 212 1.71 2.93 20.61
N ASP A 213 2.94 2.50 20.89
CA ASP A 213 3.48 2.40 22.25
C ASP A 213 3.69 3.78 22.87
N LEU A 214 4.19 4.76 22.10
CA LEU A 214 4.24 6.17 22.52
C LEU A 214 2.84 6.71 22.85
N THR A 215 1.82 6.35 22.06
CA THR A 215 0.44 6.76 22.31
C THR A 215 -0.10 6.13 23.60
N SER A 216 0.14 4.84 23.84
CA SER A 216 -0.21 4.18 25.10
C SER A 216 0.49 4.84 26.30
N GLU A 217 1.77 5.22 26.16
CA GLU A 217 2.51 5.90 27.22
C GLU A 217 1.92 7.30 27.49
N ILE A 218 1.65 8.08 26.44
CA ILE A 218 1.00 9.39 26.56
C ILE A 218 -0.32 9.30 27.33
N LEU A 219 -1.18 8.32 27.03
CA LEU A 219 -2.44 8.12 27.75
C LEU A 219 -2.23 7.86 29.24
N LYS A 220 -1.21 7.07 29.61
CA LYS A 220 -0.85 6.84 31.02
C LYS A 220 -0.41 8.15 31.68
N GLU A 221 0.42 8.92 31.01
CA GLU A 221 0.93 10.19 31.51
C GLU A 221 -0.17 11.26 31.61
N TYR A 222 -1.18 11.28 30.74
CA TYR A 222 -2.34 12.17 30.86
C TYR A 222 -3.11 11.96 32.16
N ARG A 223 -3.32 10.69 32.54
CA ARG A 223 -4.00 10.37 33.79
C ARG A 223 -3.23 10.92 34.99
N ILE A 224 -1.94 10.63 35.07
CA ILE A 224 -1.12 11.02 36.23
C ILE A 224 -0.84 12.53 36.22
N GLY A 225 -0.47 13.08 35.06
CA GLY A 225 -0.02 14.46 34.93
C GLY A 225 -1.15 15.48 34.97
N ILE A 226 -2.26 15.20 34.29
CA ILE A 226 -3.36 16.14 34.15
C ILE A 226 -4.50 15.84 35.12
N LEU A 227 -4.96 14.59 35.20
CA LEU A 227 -6.09 14.24 36.09
C LEU A 227 -5.68 14.17 37.55
N ASP A 228 -4.51 13.60 37.87
CA ASP A 228 -4.02 13.51 39.26
C ASP A 228 -3.21 14.76 39.68
N GLY A 229 -2.81 15.61 38.72
CA GLY A 229 -2.18 16.90 38.96
C GLY A 229 -0.65 16.85 39.17
N ASP A 230 0.04 15.83 38.64
CA ASP A 230 1.49 15.73 38.74
C ASP A 230 2.24 16.53 37.66
N SER A 231 2.91 17.61 38.07
CA SER A 231 3.62 18.50 37.14
C SER A 231 4.81 17.85 36.40
N SER A 232 5.42 16.80 36.93
CA SER A 232 6.53 16.10 36.27
C SER A 232 6.00 15.25 35.10
N HIS A 233 4.92 14.51 35.34
CA HIS A 233 4.25 13.70 34.31
C HIS A 233 3.62 14.61 33.24
N ALA A 234 3.06 15.77 33.63
CA ALA A 234 2.57 16.76 32.67
C ALA A 234 3.65 17.24 31.68
N ARG A 235 4.90 17.47 32.14
CA ARG A 235 6.03 17.78 31.24
C ARG A 235 6.39 16.61 30.34
N LYS A 236 6.35 15.39 30.87
CA LYS A 236 6.65 14.17 30.11
C LYS A 236 5.68 13.96 28.94
N ILE A 237 4.41 14.35 29.08
CA ILE A 237 3.43 14.33 27.99
C ILE A 237 3.95 15.12 26.77
N VAL A 238 4.45 16.34 26.97
CA VAL A 238 4.94 17.21 25.88
C VAL A 238 6.11 16.59 25.14
N GLU A 239 7.04 15.98 25.88
CA GLU A 239 8.17 15.26 25.30
C GLU A 239 7.70 14.07 24.46
N LEU A 240 6.82 13.24 25.01
CA LEU A 240 6.30 12.07 24.31
C LEU A 240 5.49 12.47 23.07
N GLN A 241 4.76 13.58 23.10
CA GLN A 241 4.06 14.11 21.93
C GLN A 241 5.03 14.52 20.82
N THR A 242 6.18 15.08 21.18
CA THR A 242 7.23 15.42 20.20
C THR A 242 7.80 14.17 19.56
N LYS A 243 8.11 13.14 20.36
CA LYS A 243 8.55 11.82 19.87
C LYS A 243 7.50 11.19 18.96
N LEU A 244 6.23 11.24 19.34
CA LEU A 244 5.12 10.70 18.55
C LEU A 244 4.97 11.43 17.21
N ALA A 245 5.14 12.75 17.19
CA ALA A 245 5.07 13.55 15.96
C ALA A 245 6.18 13.16 14.98
N VAL A 246 7.42 13.02 15.46
CA VAL A 246 8.53 12.52 14.63
C VAL A 246 8.23 11.10 14.14
N LYS A 247 7.78 10.21 15.01
CA LYS A 247 7.47 8.83 14.64
C LYS A 247 6.34 8.74 13.60
N THR A 248 5.34 9.61 13.69
CA THR A 248 4.24 9.68 12.70
C THR A 248 4.74 10.13 11.33
N HIS A 249 5.71 11.05 11.29
CA HIS A 249 6.38 11.43 10.05
C HIS A 249 7.18 10.26 9.46
N GLU A 250 7.92 9.51 10.30
CA GLU A 250 8.62 8.29 9.87
C GLU A 250 7.65 7.25 9.29
N VAL A 251 6.50 7.03 9.94
CA VAL A 251 5.44 6.12 9.47
C VAL A 251 4.95 6.52 8.07
N ALA A 252 4.64 7.80 7.86
CA ALA A 252 4.14 8.28 6.58
C ALA A 252 5.18 8.05 5.45
N ASN A 253 6.45 8.35 5.73
CA ASN A 253 7.54 8.17 4.78
C ASN A 253 7.83 6.69 4.51
N ALA A 254 7.73 5.83 5.52
CA ALA A 254 7.91 4.40 5.36
C ALA A 254 6.81 3.77 4.51
N LEU A 255 5.54 4.12 4.75
CA LEU A 255 4.41 3.66 3.94
C LEU A 255 4.55 4.08 2.47
N GLU A 256 4.96 5.33 2.21
CA GLU A 256 5.18 5.80 0.84
C GLU A 256 6.41 5.16 0.19
N ALA A 257 7.49 4.90 0.93
CA ALA A 257 8.65 4.17 0.41
C ALA A 257 8.26 2.74 -0.02
N GLU A 258 7.59 2.00 0.86
CA GLU A 258 7.15 0.62 0.61
C GLU A 258 6.14 0.53 -0.54
N LYS A 259 5.19 1.47 -0.60
CA LYS A 259 4.26 1.60 -1.73
C LYS A 259 4.97 1.78 -3.07
N ASN A 260 6.14 2.41 -3.07
CA ASN A 260 6.99 2.60 -4.25
C ASN A 260 8.03 1.49 -4.43
N GLY A 261 7.98 0.40 -3.64
CA GLY A 261 8.94 -0.69 -3.68
C GLY A 261 10.34 -0.31 -3.20
N LYS A 262 10.47 0.74 -2.39
CA LYS A 262 11.73 1.26 -1.86
C LYS A 262 11.88 0.91 -0.39
N VAL A 263 13.13 0.75 0.05
CA VAL A 263 13.47 0.64 1.47
C VAL A 263 13.40 2.04 2.09
N TYR A 264 12.67 2.15 3.20
CA TYR A 264 12.65 3.38 3.99
C TYR A 264 14.03 3.65 4.62
N THR A 265 14.50 4.89 4.55
CA THR A 265 15.69 5.36 5.25
C THR A 265 15.36 6.72 5.87
N PRO A 266 15.52 6.90 7.20
CA PRO A 266 15.27 8.19 7.84
C PRO A 266 16.18 9.28 7.29
N ASP A 267 15.67 10.50 7.17
CA ASP A 267 16.50 11.67 6.85
C ASP A 267 17.46 12.01 8.01
N VAL A 268 18.44 12.87 7.73
CA VAL A 268 19.52 13.21 8.68
C VAL A 268 18.95 13.79 9.97
N ASP A 269 17.94 14.66 9.89
CA ASP A 269 17.37 15.31 11.07
C ASP A 269 16.65 14.30 11.96
N THR A 270 15.91 13.37 11.35
CA THR A 270 15.26 12.26 12.04
C THR A 270 16.30 11.32 12.68
N GLN A 271 17.40 11.01 12.00
CA GLN A 271 18.50 10.21 12.58
C GLN A 271 19.12 10.90 13.80
N ILE A 272 19.36 12.22 13.71
CA ILE A 272 19.88 13.02 14.82
C ILE A 272 18.89 13.00 15.99
N PHE A 273 17.60 13.20 15.74
CA PHE A 273 16.57 13.17 16.78
C PHE A 273 16.50 11.81 17.48
N ASN A 274 16.46 10.72 16.71
CA ASN A 274 16.41 9.36 17.24
C ASN A 274 17.65 9.07 18.11
N ARG A 275 18.84 9.49 17.65
CA ARG A 275 20.09 9.39 18.42
C ARG A 275 20.05 10.23 19.70
N ALA A 276 19.58 11.48 19.61
CA ALA A 276 19.50 12.38 20.77
C ALA A 276 18.55 11.85 21.86
N GLY A 277 17.52 11.10 21.47
CA GLY A 277 16.62 10.41 22.40
C GLY A 277 17.27 9.27 23.19
N GLU A 278 18.38 8.71 22.71
CA GLU A 278 19.18 7.67 23.38
C GLU A 278 20.28 8.24 24.28
N ILE A 279 20.63 9.52 24.11
CA ILE A 279 21.62 10.21 24.93
C ILE A 279 20.95 10.61 26.26
N ASP A 280 21.60 10.25 27.37
CA ASP A 280 21.20 10.71 28.72
C ASP A 280 20.99 12.23 28.69
N LYS A 281 19.78 12.70 29.05
CA LYS A 281 19.43 14.13 29.04
C LYS A 281 20.28 14.97 29.99
N ASN A 282 21.03 14.34 30.88
CA ASN A 282 22.00 14.97 31.76
C ASN A 282 23.42 15.04 31.16
N LYS A 283 23.69 14.39 30.02
CA LYS A 283 24.95 14.51 29.30
C LYS A 283 24.99 15.80 28.49
N ASN A 284 26.14 16.46 28.53
CA ASN A 284 26.40 17.63 27.71
C ASN A 284 26.37 17.18 26.23
N PRO A 285 25.64 17.88 25.33
CA PRO A 285 25.65 17.58 23.90
C PRO A 285 27.06 17.54 23.29
N LEU A 286 28.01 18.29 23.88
CA LEU A 286 29.41 18.23 23.48
C LEU A 286 30.06 16.87 23.72
N ASP A 287 29.52 16.02 24.58
CA ASP A 287 30.05 14.68 24.88
C ASP A 287 29.61 13.62 23.85
N ASP A 288 28.76 13.98 22.87
CA ASP A 288 28.41 13.07 21.77
C ASP A 288 29.63 12.75 20.90
N GLU A 289 29.81 11.46 20.57
CA GLU A 289 30.99 10.98 19.84
C GLU A 289 31.17 11.65 18.46
N LEU A 290 30.08 11.95 17.74
CA LEU A 290 30.18 12.65 16.45
C LEU A 290 30.58 14.11 16.63
N ILE A 291 30.03 14.78 17.65
CA ILE A 291 30.40 16.17 17.98
C ILE A 291 31.86 16.22 18.42
N GLN A 292 32.31 15.29 19.27
CA GLN A 292 33.72 15.17 19.65
C GLN A 292 34.64 14.89 18.45
N ASN A 293 34.23 14.02 17.54
CA ASN A 293 35.00 13.73 16.32
C ASN A 293 35.02 14.92 15.35
N LEU A 294 33.96 15.74 15.32
CA LEU A 294 33.93 16.99 14.57
C LEU A 294 34.85 18.03 15.20
N LEU A 295 34.77 18.24 16.52
CA LEU A 295 35.60 19.20 17.25
C LEU A 295 37.09 18.87 17.14
N LYS A 296 37.48 17.60 17.02
CA LYS A 296 38.87 17.20 16.77
C LYS A 296 39.40 17.55 15.37
N LYS A 297 38.50 17.86 14.43
CA LYS A 297 38.84 18.20 13.03
C LYS A 297 38.86 19.70 12.75
N ILE A 298 38.42 20.53 13.70
CA ILE A 298 38.39 22.00 13.62
C ILE A 298 39.53 22.54 14.50
#